data_AF-A0A654M282-F1
#
_entry.id   AF-A0A654M282-F1
#
_cell.length_a   1.000
_cell.length_b   1.000
_cell.length_c   1.000
_cell.angle_alpha   90.00
_cell.angle_beta   90.00
_cell.angle_gamma   90.00
#
_symmetry.space_group_name_H-M   'P 1'
#
loop_
_entity.id
_entity.type
_entity.pdbx_description
1 polymer ?
#
loop_
_entity_poly.entity_id
_entity_poly.type
_entity_poly.pdbx_seq_one_letter_code
_entity_poly.pdbx_strand_id
1 'polypeptide(L)'
;MSKRLEPPQIDSDIVVSKYDENSIRFLEEALNDDKRYLTITTLKKNNRIKDKFGCRVLCQDCELAKCNILQPFGYNKPKKIQCVKCEYLYFNL
;
A
#
# COMPACT_ATOMS: atom_id res chain seq x y z
N MET A 1 14.48 -9.20 -20.38
CA MET A 1 13.52 -9.72 -19.38
C MET A 1 12.30 -8.82 -19.38
N SER A 2 11.17 -9.27 -19.95
CA SER A 2 9.96 -8.45 -20.03
C SER A 2 9.05 -8.73 -18.84
N LYS A 3 8.92 -7.75 -17.93
CA LYS A 3 7.86 -7.73 -16.91
C LYS A 3 6.69 -6.95 -17.51
N ARG A 4 5.51 -7.56 -17.62
CA ARG A 4 4.27 -6.83 -17.88
C ARG A 4 3.74 -6.37 -16.53
N LEU A 5 3.69 -5.06 -16.35
CA LEU A 5 3.07 -4.41 -15.19
C LEU A 5 1.72 -3.91 -15.69
N GLU A 6 0.62 -4.38 -15.11
CA GLU A 6 -0.64 -3.68 -15.25
C GLU A 6 -0.66 -2.57 -14.19
N PRO A 7 -0.79 -1.29 -14.59
CA PRO A 7 -0.83 -0.18 -13.64
C PRO A 7 -2.07 -0.29 -12.75
N PRO A 8 -2.05 0.30 -11.54
CA PRO A 8 -3.24 0.33 -10.71
C PRO A 8 -4.28 1.18 -11.44
N GLN A 9 -5.55 0.80 -11.39
CA GLN A 9 -6.60 1.61 -12.00
C GLN A 9 -6.85 2.91 -11.21
N ILE A 10 -6.33 2.98 -9.97
CA ILE A 10 -6.39 4.14 -9.07
C ILE A 10 -4.99 4.35 -8.45
N ASP A 11 -4.28 5.39 -8.88
CA ASP A 11 -2.96 5.79 -8.35
C ASP A 11 -3.04 7.09 -7.53
N SER A 12 -3.98 7.11 -6.57
CA SER A 12 -4.14 8.26 -5.67
C SER A 12 -3.36 8.06 -4.39
N ASP A 13 -2.55 9.07 -4.03
CA ASP A 13 -1.89 9.14 -2.73
C ASP A 13 -2.95 9.10 -1.61
N ILE A 14 -2.68 8.32 -0.57
CA ILE A 14 -3.53 8.20 0.61
C ILE A 14 -2.91 9.04 1.71
N VAL A 15 -3.60 10.11 2.11
CA VAL A 15 -3.16 10.98 3.20
C VAL A 15 -3.80 10.49 4.51
N VAL A 16 -2.99 10.34 5.54
CA VAL A 16 -3.41 9.85 6.87
C VAL A 16 -2.93 10.78 7.98
N SER A 17 -3.77 10.98 8.99
CA SER A 17 -3.41 11.66 10.24
C SER A 17 -3.77 10.76 11.42
N LYS A 18 -2.92 10.73 12.44
CA LYS A 18 -3.16 9.96 13.66
C LYS A 18 -4.29 10.55 14.52
N TYR A 19 -4.73 11.76 14.20
CA TYR A 19 -5.80 12.48 14.88
C TYR A 19 -7.10 12.53 14.09
N ASP A 20 -7.12 12.02 12.86
CA ASP A 20 -8.30 12.01 12.00
C ASP A 20 -8.75 10.57 11.70
N GLU A 21 -9.82 10.16 12.38
CA GLU A 21 -10.43 8.84 12.21
C GLU A 21 -10.95 8.61 10.79
N ASN A 22 -11.40 9.65 10.08
CA ASN A 22 -11.87 9.50 8.71
C ASN A 22 -10.73 9.13 7.76
N SER A 23 -9.55 9.71 7.97
CA SER A 23 -8.34 9.37 7.20
C SER A 23 -7.90 7.92 7.43
N ILE A 24 -8.03 7.42 8.67
CA ILE A 24 -7.71 6.03 9.03
C ILE A 24 -8.72 5.08 8.38
N ARG A 25 -10.02 5.38 8.45
CA ARG A 25 -11.06 4.60 7.78
C ARG A 25 -10.86 4.55 6.27
N PHE A 26 -10.52 5.68 5.65
CA PHE A 26 -10.21 5.74 4.22
C PHE A 26 -9.01 4.86 3.85
N LEU A 27 -7.98 4.79 4.71
CA LEU A 27 -6.87 3.86 4.53
C LEU A 27 -7.35 2.40 4.57
N GLU A 28 -8.20 2.02 5.52
CA GLU A 28 -8.74 0.65 5.61
C GLU A 28 -9.60 0.28 4.39
N GLU A 29 -10.43 1.19 3.92
CA GLU A 29 -11.21 1.02 2.69
C GLU A 29 -10.28 0.83 1.48
N ALA A 30 -9.23 1.67 1.37
CA ALA A 30 -8.25 1.57 0.31
C ALA A 30 -7.46 0.25 0.35
N LEU A 31 -7.20 -0.32 1.53
CA LEU A 31 -6.53 -1.62 1.67
C LEU A 31 -7.42 -2.80 1.21
N ASN A 32 -8.74 -2.59 1.16
CA ASN A 32 -9.71 -3.57 0.70
C ASN A 32 -10.12 -3.38 -0.77
N ASP A 33 -9.66 -2.31 -1.43
CA ASP A 33 -9.94 -2.05 -2.85
C ASP A 33 -8.88 -2.70 -3.75
N ASP A 34 -9.26 -3.83 -4.36
CA ASP A 34 -8.39 -4.58 -5.27
C ASP A 34 -7.87 -3.73 -6.45
N LYS A 35 -8.57 -2.66 -6.84
CA LYS A 35 -8.15 -1.77 -7.95
C LYS A 35 -6.90 -0.95 -7.65
N ARG A 36 -6.54 -0.83 -6.37
CA ARG A 36 -5.33 -0.14 -5.88
C ARG A 36 -4.10 -1.04 -5.85
N TYR A 37 -4.26 -2.31 -6.21
CA TYR A 37 -3.17 -3.27 -6.26
C TYR A 37 -2.62 -3.42 -7.68
N LEU A 38 -1.30 -3.50 -7.76
CA LEU A 38 -0.53 -3.80 -8.96
C LEU A 38 -0.37 -5.30 -9.08
N THR A 39 -0.96 -5.90 -10.11
CA THR A 39 -0.72 -7.31 -10.41
C THR A 39 0.63 -7.46 -11.14
N ILE A 40 1.60 -8.01 -10.43
CA ILE A 40 2.95 -8.29 -10.93
C ILE A 40 3.01 -9.77 -11.34
N THR A 41 2.91 -10.01 -12.65
CA THR A 41 3.08 -11.35 -13.21
C THR A 41 4.56 -11.60 -13.51
N THR A 42 5.17 -12.55 -12.80
CA THR A 42 6.56 -12.97 -13.07
C THR A 42 6.57 -14.20 -13.95
N LEU A 43 7.00 -14.04 -15.21
CA LEU A 43 7.24 -15.12 -16.17
C LEU A 43 8.54 -15.87 -15.80
N LYS A 44 8.46 -16.78 -14.84
CA LYS A 44 9.44 -17.88 -14.64
C LYS A 44 8.72 -19.21 -14.91
N LYS A 45 9.47 -20.32 -15.01
CA LYS A 45 8.94 -21.70 -15.23
C LYS A 45 7.69 -22.07 -14.40
N ASN A 46 7.46 -21.40 -13.26
CA ASN A 46 6.20 -21.40 -12.53
C ASN A 46 5.65 -19.97 -12.54
N ASN A 47 4.64 -19.67 -13.36
CA ASN A 47 3.98 -18.36 -13.39
C ASN A 47 3.55 -17.98 -11.97
N ARG A 48 4.18 -16.94 -11.40
CA ARG A 48 3.81 -16.39 -10.09
C ARG A 48 3.15 -15.04 -10.31
N ILE A 49 1.89 -14.94 -9.95
CA ILE A 49 1.12 -13.70 -9.90
C ILE A 49 1.27 -13.15 -8.47
N LYS A 50 1.62 -11.88 -8.33
CA LYS A 50 1.73 -11.20 -7.03
C LYS A 50 1.03 -9.85 -7.12
N ASP A 51 0.07 -9.61 -6.24
CA ASP A 51 -0.50 -8.27 -6.07
C ASP A 51 0.37 -7.46 -5.11
N LYS A 52 0.72 -6.24 -5.49
CA LYS A 52 1.47 -5.30 -4.65
C LYS A 52 0.61 -4.06 -4.43
N PHE A 53 0.46 -3.61 -3.20
CA PHE A 53 -0.24 -2.35 -2.95
C PHE A 53 0.45 -1.21 -3.71
N GLY A 54 -0.30 -0.58 -4.60
CA GLY A 54 0.21 0.39 -5.57
C GLY A 54 0.24 1.82 -5.04
N CYS A 55 -0.63 2.15 -4.09
CA CYS A 55 -0.75 3.50 -3.55
C CYS A 55 0.39 3.85 -2.60
N ARG A 56 0.73 5.15 -2.55
CA ARG A 56 1.57 5.71 -1.49
C ARG A 56 0.69 6.11 -0.32
N VAL A 57 1.23 6.00 0.89
CA VAL A 57 0.59 6.50 2.11
C VAL A 57 1.46 7.63 2.67
N LEU A 58 0.86 8.79 2.95
CA LEU A 58 1.52 10.00 3.39
C LEU A 58 0.98 10.44 4.75
N CYS A 59 1.86 10.71 5.71
CA CYS A 59 1.49 11.17 7.03
C CYS A 59 1.35 12.70 7.05
N GLN A 60 0.11 13.19 7.18
CA GLN A 60 -0.21 14.62 7.26
C GLN A 60 0.47 15.29 8.44
N ASP A 61 0.52 14.62 9.59
CA ASP A 61 1.12 15.15 10.83
C ASP A 61 2.65 15.32 10.73
N CYS A 62 3.26 14.77 9.69
CA CYS A 62 4.71 14.74 9.48
C CYS A 62 5.13 15.42 8.18
N GLU A 63 4.38 16.43 7.75
CA GLU A 63 4.63 17.19 6.51
C GLU A 63 4.52 16.29 5.27
N LEU A 64 3.48 15.45 5.22
CA LEU A 64 3.27 14.48 4.14
C LEU A 64 4.45 13.51 3.98
N ALA A 65 5.13 13.17 5.07
CA ALA A 65 6.19 12.17 5.06
C ALA A 65 5.65 10.82 4.57
N LYS A 66 6.43 10.15 3.71
CA LYS A 66 6.07 8.83 3.18
C LYS A 66 6.05 7.79 4.28
N CYS A 67 4.97 7.03 4.37
CA CYS A 67 4.89 5.87 5.25
C CYS A 67 5.59 4.66 4.62
N ASN A 68 6.20 3.84 5.47
CA ASN A 68 6.73 2.54 5.08
C ASN A 68 5.58 1.52 5.04
N ILE A 69 5.48 0.78 3.93
CA ILE A 69 4.44 -0.23 3.68
C ILE A 69 5.12 -1.59 3.65
N LEU A 70 4.91 -2.39 4.69
CA LEU A 70 5.44 -3.75 4.78
C LEU A 70 4.43 -4.74 4.20
N GLN A 71 4.78 -5.32 3.06
CA GLN A 71 4.02 -6.38 2.41
C GLN A 71 4.94 -7.57 2.11
N PRO A 72 5.04 -8.55 3.04
CA PRO A 72 5.92 -9.72 2.87
C PRO A 72 5.54 -10.54 1.64
N PHE A 73 6.51 -11.29 1.11
CA PHE A 73 6.25 -12.21 0.00
C PHE A 73 5.22 -13.27 0.41
N GLY A 74 4.20 -13.50 -0.43
CA GLY A 74 3.10 -14.44 -0.16
C GLY A 74 1.83 -13.80 0.39
N TYR A 75 1.84 -12.49 0.69
CA TYR A 75 0.64 -11.76 1.12
C TYR A 75 0.16 -10.82 0.03
N ASN A 76 -1.15 -10.86 -0.24
CA ASN A 76 -1.79 -9.98 -1.21
C ASN A 76 -2.04 -8.58 -0.62
N LYS A 77 -2.16 -8.45 0.71
CA LYS A 77 -2.38 -7.18 1.41
C LYS A 77 -1.18 -6.75 2.26
N PRO A 78 -0.93 -5.44 2.48
CA PRO A 78 0.03 -4.96 3.47
C PRO A 78 -0.28 -5.52 4.86
N LYS A 79 0.76 -5.81 5.64
CA LYS A 79 0.62 -6.19 7.06
C LYS A 79 0.83 -5.01 8.00
N LYS A 80 1.66 -4.06 7.59
CA LYS A 80 2.03 -2.93 8.44
C LYS A 80 2.20 -1.68 7.60
N ILE A 81 1.64 -0.57 8.08
CA ILE A 81 1.83 0.77 7.51
C ILE A 81 2.26 1.69 8.64
N GLN A 82 3.46 2.25 8.52
CA GLN A 82 4.09 3.02 9.58
C GLN A 82 4.66 4.33 9.04
N CYS A 83 4.42 5.45 9.70
CA CYS A 83 5.10 6.70 9.36
C CYS A 83 6.60 6.59 9.61
N VAL A 84 7.44 7.06 8.67
CA VAL A 84 8.90 7.06 8.86
C VAL A 84 9.40 8.14 9.81
N LYS A 85 8.63 9.21 10.06
CA LYS A 85 9.03 10.33 10.92
C LYS A 85 8.54 10.16 12.36
N CYS A 86 7.24 9.95 12.57
CA CYS A 86 6.67 9.81 13.91
C CYS A 86 6.50 8.36 14.38
N GLU A 87 6.89 7.39 13.54
CA GLU A 87 6.81 5.95 13.83
C GLU A 87 5.40 5.41 14.14
N TYR A 88 4.37 6.24 13.98
CA TYR A 88 2.99 5.86 14.23
C TYR A 88 2.54 4.73 13.29
N LEU A 89 1.83 3.75 13.85
CA LEU A 89 1.28 2.60 13.16
C LEU A 89 -0.15 2.92 12.72
N TYR A 90 -0.31 3.24 11.44
CA TYR A 90 -1.64 3.44 10.85
C TYR A 90 -2.36 2.12 10.58
N PHE A 91 -1.60 1.04 10.42
CA PHE A 91 -2.14 -0.29 10.19
C PHE A 91 -1.17 -1.36 10.70
N ASN A 92 -1.69 -2.38 11.38
CA ASN A 92 -0.92 -3.50 11.92
C ASN A 92 -1.79 -4.75 12.04
N LEU A 93 -1.48 -5.79 11.25
CA LEU A 93 -2.15 -7.11 11.20
C LEU A 93 -1.16 -8.27 11.35
#